data_AF-A0A952UBC3-F1
#
_entry.id   AF-A0A952UBC3-F1
#
_cell.length_a   1.000
_cell.length_b   1.000
_cell.length_c   1.000
_cell.angle_alpha   90.00
_cell.angle_beta   90.00
_cell.angle_gamma   90.00
#
_symmetry.space_group_name_H-M   'P 1'
#
loop_
_entity.id
_entity.type
_entity.pdbx_description
1 polymer ?
#
loop_
_entity_poly.entity_id
_entity_poly.type
_entity_poly.pdbx_seq_one_letter_code
_entity_poly.pdbx_strand_id
1 'polypeptide(L)'
;MDNSVALVQAYLRVNGYFTVAEYPVLEVSSQRVRTVTDLDILAIRLATEPGDDRADPDPALGVTPGTADMIVGEVKEGAPKLNRAMKNPEVLMAAFTRFGCCSVDDAAELVDELLRRGRAIAPAGHVIRTVEFGNPGRNSWSKRRHVVPLDHVAAYLQQHLRSHWSVVGRAQVKDDVLGLLLLLEKSRRARQNRESGVSDPLGARSR
;
A
#
# COMPACT_ATOMS: atom_id res chain seq x y z
N MET A 1 -10.96 8.59 -4.99
CA MET A 1 -10.22 7.59 -4.24
C MET A 1 -11.02 7.16 -3.02
N ASP A 2 -11.29 5.87 -2.92
CA ASP A 2 -11.84 5.21 -1.72
C ASP A 2 -10.96 5.47 -0.48
N ASN A 3 -11.57 5.66 0.69
CA ASN A 3 -10.85 6.01 1.93
C ASN A 3 -9.92 4.89 2.42
N SER A 4 -10.31 3.63 2.28
CA SER A 4 -9.44 2.51 2.65
C SER A 4 -8.32 2.32 1.65
N VAL A 5 -8.57 2.58 0.36
CA VAL A 5 -7.48 2.62 -0.64
C VAL A 5 -6.48 3.71 -0.29
N ALA A 6 -6.96 4.88 0.16
CA ALA A 6 -6.10 5.96 0.65
C ALA A 6 -5.26 5.55 1.86
N LEU A 7 -5.87 4.86 2.82
CA LEU A 7 -5.19 4.37 4.01
C LEU A 7 -4.07 3.38 3.67
N VAL A 8 -4.36 2.42 2.79
CA VAL A 8 -3.38 1.45 2.30
C VAL A 8 -2.28 2.13 1.50
N GLN A 9 -2.63 3.12 0.67
CA GLN A 9 -1.65 3.88 -0.09
C GLN A 9 -0.66 4.62 0.82
N ALA A 10 -1.16 5.32 1.84
CA ALA A 10 -0.32 6.00 2.83
C ALA A 10 0.61 5.02 3.55
N TYR A 11 0.08 3.86 3.96
CA TYR A 11 0.85 2.80 4.59
C TYR A 11 1.97 2.25 3.72
N LEU A 12 1.68 1.95 2.46
CA LEU A 12 2.69 1.46 1.52
C LEU A 12 3.78 2.53 1.28
N ARG A 13 3.41 3.80 1.15
CA ARG A 13 4.38 4.90 1.00
C ARG A 13 5.31 5.05 2.20
N VAL A 14 4.77 4.98 3.41
CA VAL A 14 5.58 5.01 4.65
C VAL A 14 6.55 3.82 4.71
N ASN A 15 6.19 2.68 4.10
CA ASN A 15 7.04 1.50 3.98
C ASN A 15 7.96 1.51 2.74
N GLY A 16 8.11 2.67 2.07
CA GLY A 16 9.05 2.85 0.96
C GLY A 16 8.54 2.43 -0.41
N TYR A 17 7.23 2.24 -0.59
CA TYR A 17 6.65 1.93 -1.89
C TYR A 17 6.24 3.18 -2.66
N PHE A 18 6.49 3.16 -3.96
CA PHE A 18 5.79 3.98 -4.94
C PHE A 18 4.47 3.32 -5.28
N THR A 19 3.40 4.08 -5.35
CA THR A 19 2.03 3.54 -5.43
C THR A 19 1.22 4.18 -6.55
N VAL A 20 0.42 3.37 -7.24
CA VAL A 20 -0.67 3.83 -8.11
C VAL A 20 -1.96 3.22 -7.59
N ALA A 21 -2.92 4.06 -7.20
CA ALA A 21 -4.22 3.62 -6.70
C ALA A 21 -5.27 3.69 -7.81
N GLU A 22 -6.30 2.86 -7.71
CA GLU A 22 -7.44 2.80 -8.66
C GLU A 22 -6.95 2.71 -10.11
N TYR A 23 -6.00 1.80 -10.37
CA TYR A 23 -5.31 1.69 -11.64
C TYR A 23 -6.26 1.15 -12.72
N PRO A 24 -6.61 1.95 -13.74
CA PRO A 24 -7.59 1.54 -14.73
C PRO A 24 -7.00 0.55 -15.70
N VAL A 25 -7.63 -0.61 -15.82
CA VAL A 25 -7.28 -1.60 -16.85
C VAL A 25 -8.25 -1.47 -18.01
N LEU A 26 -7.69 -1.12 -19.17
CA LEU A 26 -8.43 -0.79 -20.38
C LEU A 26 -8.40 -1.96 -21.36
N GLU A 27 -9.56 -2.27 -21.94
CA GLU A 27 -9.69 -3.06 -23.16
C GLU A 27 -9.59 -2.13 -24.35
N VAL A 28 -8.69 -2.43 -25.29
CA VAL A 28 -8.59 -1.71 -26.55
C VAL A 28 -9.10 -2.62 -27.66
N SER A 29 -10.29 -2.31 -28.15
CA SER A 29 -10.80 -2.85 -29.41
C SER A 29 -10.52 -1.86 -30.55
N SER A 30 -10.55 -2.34 -31.80
CA SER A 30 -10.24 -1.54 -33.00
C SER A 30 -11.06 -0.25 -33.17
N GLN A 31 -12.16 -0.08 -32.43
CA GLN A 31 -13.04 1.09 -32.53
C GLN A 31 -13.39 1.75 -31.18
N ARG A 32 -13.09 1.12 -30.03
CA ARG A 32 -13.38 1.66 -28.69
C ARG A 32 -12.38 1.21 -27.64
N VAL A 33 -12.01 2.16 -26.78
CA VAL A 33 -11.33 1.90 -25.50
C VAL A 33 -12.39 1.85 -24.41
N ARG A 34 -12.43 0.77 -23.62
CA ARG A 34 -13.35 0.62 -22.49
C ARG A 34 -12.57 0.20 -21.25
N THR A 35 -12.83 0.82 -20.10
CA THR A 35 -12.33 0.32 -18.83
C THR A 35 -13.00 -1.02 -18.49
N VAL A 36 -12.19 -2.08 -18.36
CA VAL A 36 -12.65 -3.42 -17.96
C VAL A 36 -12.92 -3.42 -16.47
N THR A 37 -11.94 -2.94 -15.71
CA THR A 37 -11.95 -2.91 -14.24
C THR A 37 -10.77 -2.08 -13.73
N ASP A 38 -10.87 -1.60 -12.50
CA ASP A 38 -9.79 -0.90 -11.80
C ASP A 38 -9.13 -1.86 -10.81
N LEU A 39 -7.80 -1.88 -10.76
CA LEU A 39 -7.05 -2.53 -9.68
C LEU A 39 -6.89 -1.55 -8.53
N ASP A 40 -7.22 -1.95 -7.30
CA ASP A 40 -7.27 -1.03 -6.16
C ASP A 40 -5.93 -0.35 -5.89
N ILE A 41 -4.84 -1.12 -5.87
CA ILE A 41 -3.50 -0.56 -5.72
C ILE A 41 -2.41 -1.42 -6.37
N LEU A 42 -1.54 -0.77 -7.14
CA LEU A 42 -0.24 -1.29 -7.54
C LEU A 42 0.84 -0.56 -6.76
N ALA A 43 1.82 -1.30 -6.25
CA ALA A 43 2.91 -0.69 -5.52
C ALA A 43 4.25 -1.34 -5.85
N ILE A 44 5.32 -0.55 -5.95
CA ILE A 44 6.68 -1.04 -6.16
C ILE A 44 7.63 -0.43 -5.14
N ARG A 45 8.46 -1.29 -4.53
CA ARG A 45 9.58 -0.93 -3.69
C ARG A 45 10.86 -1.35 -4.40
N LEU A 46 11.81 -0.44 -4.54
CA LEU A 46 13.11 -0.76 -5.12
C LEU A 46 13.96 -1.54 -4.12
N ALA A 47 14.93 -2.31 -4.62
CA ALA A 47 15.90 -2.98 -3.76
C ALA A 47 16.69 -1.93 -2.98
N THR A 48 16.89 -2.18 -1.69
CA THR A 48 17.75 -1.38 -0.82
C THR A 48 19.02 -2.16 -0.55
N GLU A 49 20.15 -1.46 -0.44
CA GLU A 49 21.42 -2.07 -0.07
C GLU A 49 21.32 -2.77 1.29
N PRO A 50 21.95 -3.96 1.46
CA PRO A 50 21.96 -4.65 2.74
C PRO A 50 22.59 -3.79 3.85
N GLY A 51 21.91 -3.64 4.99
CA GLY A 51 22.43 -2.92 6.17
C GLY A 51 21.96 -1.48 6.35
N ASP A 52 21.02 -0.99 5.53
CA ASP A 52 20.29 0.26 5.83
C ASP A 52 19.10 -0.01 6.77
N ASP A 53 19.38 -0.12 8.07
CA ASP A 53 18.39 -0.35 9.14
C ASP A 53 17.28 0.72 9.22
N ARG A 54 17.44 1.86 8.51
CA ARG A 54 16.47 2.97 8.53
C ARG A 54 15.28 2.75 7.59
N ALA A 55 15.28 1.66 6.82
CA ALA A 55 14.34 1.42 5.71
C ALA A 55 13.63 0.05 5.77
N ASP A 56 13.67 -0.63 6.92
CA ASP A 56 12.99 -1.90 7.09
C ASP A 56 11.47 -1.71 7.05
N PRO A 57 10.78 -2.30 6.07
CA PRO A 57 9.33 -2.21 5.97
C PRO A 57 8.67 -3.02 7.09
N ASP A 58 7.42 -2.70 7.39
CA ASP A 58 6.58 -3.46 8.30
C ASP A 58 6.67 -4.97 7.98
N PRO A 59 7.05 -5.83 8.94
CA PRO A 59 7.12 -7.27 8.74
C PRO A 59 5.81 -7.89 8.23
N ALA A 60 4.66 -7.27 8.51
CA ALA A 60 3.37 -7.69 7.96
C ALA A 60 3.34 -7.65 6.42
N LEU A 61 4.17 -6.81 5.79
CA LEU A 61 4.34 -6.81 4.34
C LEU A 61 5.18 -7.98 3.84
N GLY A 62 5.96 -8.69 4.66
CA GLY A 62 6.70 -9.88 4.22
C GLY A 62 7.67 -9.64 3.05
N VAL A 63 8.29 -8.46 3.00
CA VAL A 63 9.25 -8.09 1.96
C VAL A 63 10.48 -8.98 2.06
N THR A 64 11.00 -9.43 0.91
CA THR A 64 12.27 -10.15 0.85
C THR A 64 13.42 -9.13 0.84
N PRO A 65 14.32 -9.14 1.83
CA PRO A 65 15.42 -8.17 1.89
C PRO A 65 16.31 -8.22 0.64
N GLY A 66 16.79 -7.05 0.20
CA GLY A 66 17.69 -6.93 -0.95
C GLY A 66 17.04 -7.19 -2.31
N THR A 67 15.72 -7.39 -2.38
CA THR A 67 14.99 -7.60 -3.64
C THR A 67 13.96 -6.50 -3.85
N ALA A 68 13.83 -6.04 -5.10
CA ALA A 68 12.71 -5.17 -5.46
C ALA A 68 11.39 -5.95 -5.37
N ASP A 69 10.35 -5.31 -4.85
CA ASP A 69 9.08 -5.94 -4.53
C ASP A 69 7.93 -5.17 -5.16
N MET A 70 7.05 -5.89 -5.86
CA MET A 70 5.84 -5.36 -6.48
C MET A 70 4.61 -6.03 -5.85
N ILE A 71 3.70 -5.20 -5.34
CA ILE A 71 2.42 -5.63 -4.79
C ILE A 71 1.33 -5.32 -5.81
N VAL A 72 0.53 -6.35 -6.11
CA VAL A 72 -0.81 -6.22 -6.68
C VAL A 72 -1.80 -6.34 -5.52
N GLY A 73 -2.34 -5.21 -5.10
CA GLY A 73 -3.13 -5.07 -3.89
C GLY A 73 -4.62 -4.94 -4.16
N GLU A 74 -5.41 -5.63 -3.35
CA GLU A 74 -6.86 -5.49 -3.29
C GLU A 74 -7.24 -4.97 -1.90
N VAL A 75 -8.13 -4.00 -1.81
CA VAL A 75 -8.53 -3.34 -0.56
C VAL A 75 -10.01 -3.60 -0.27
N LYS A 76 -10.32 -4.09 0.93
CA LYS A 76 -11.68 -4.49 1.32
C LYS A 76 -12.07 -3.94 2.69
N GLU A 77 -13.05 -3.04 2.70
CA GLU A 77 -13.60 -2.45 3.93
C GLU A 77 -14.57 -3.38 4.69
N GLY A 78 -15.22 -4.33 3.99
CA GLY A 78 -16.31 -5.16 4.54
C GLY A 78 -16.55 -6.50 3.83
N ALA A 79 -17.71 -7.14 4.08
CA ALA A 79 -18.07 -8.43 3.48
C ALA A 79 -18.07 -8.34 1.94
N PRO A 80 -17.41 -9.28 1.24
CA PRO A 80 -16.94 -9.08 -0.13
C PRO A 80 -18.09 -8.90 -1.12
N LYS A 81 -18.04 -7.81 -1.90
CA LYS A 81 -18.42 -7.89 -3.32
C LYS A 81 -17.18 -8.37 -4.07
N LEU A 82 -17.31 -9.51 -4.74
CA LEU A 82 -16.20 -10.18 -5.39
C LEU A 82 -15.73 -9.33 -6.58
N ASN A 83 -14.71 -8.49 -6.41
CA ASN A 83 -14.07 -7.90 -7.58
C ASN A 83 -13.25 -9.00 -8.26
N ARG A 84 -13.63 -9.37 -9.49
CA ARG A 84 -13.03 -10.48 -10.25
C ARG A 84 -11.71 -10.07 -10.93
N ALA A 85 -11.33 -8.80 -10.84
CA ALA A 85 -10.18 -8.18 -11.52
C ALA A 85 -8.87 -8.93 -11.29
N MET A 86 -8.48 -9.13 -10.02
CA MET A 86 -7.24 -9.84 -9.67
C MET A 86 -7.23 -11.34 -9.99
N LYS A 87 -8.36 -11.89 -10.46
CA LYS A 87 -8.46 -13.27 -10.93
C LYS A 87 -8.55 -13.37 -12.45
N ASN A 88 -8.63 -12.23 -13.14
CA ASN A 88 -8.70 -12.20 -14.59
C ASN A 88 -7.26 -12.09 -15.15
N PRO A 89 -6.75 -13.12 -15.85
CA PRO A 89 -5.41 -13.08 -16.42
C PRO A 89 -5.18 -11.90 -17.37
N GLU A 90 -6.18 -11.55 -18.19
CA GLU A 90 -6.06 -10.45 -19.16
C GLU A 90 -5.87 -9.11 -18.46
N VAL A 91 -6.55 -8.92 -17.33
CA VAL A 91 -6.45 -7.70 -16.52
C VAL A 91 -5.05 -7.57 -15.93
N LEU A 92 -4.53 -8.66 -15.36
CA LEU A 92 -3.19 -8.68 -14.78
C LEU A 92 -2.10 -8.51 -15.85
N MET A 93 -2.23 -9.16 -17.01
CA MET A 93 -1.28 -9.02 -18.12
C MET A 93 -1.21 -7.58 -18.63
N ALA A 94 -2.39 -6.95 -18.83
CA ALA A 94 -2.47 -5.56 -19.25
C ALA A 94 -1.86 -4.62 -18.20
N ALA A 95 -2.13 -4.86 -16.92
CA ALA A 95 -1.55 -4.09 -15.83
C ALA A 95 -0.03 -4.24 -15.76
N PHE A 96 0.51 -5.45 -15.88
CA PHE A 96 1.95 -5.72 -15.79
C PHE A 96 2.72 -5.05 -16.92
N THR A 97 2.23 -5.22 -18.14
CA THR A 97 2.84 -4.62 -19.33
C THR A 97 2.81 -3.10 -19.25
N ARG A 98 1.68 -2.51 -18.84
CA ARG A 98 1.49 -1.05 -18.82
C ARG A 98 2.19 -0.38 -17.63
N PHE A 99 2.26 -1.06 -16.49
CA PHE A 99 3.07 -0.63 -15.36
C PHE A 99 4.58 -0.75 -15.69
N GLY A 100 4.92 -1.57 -16.68
CA GLY A 100 6.29 -1.75 -17.17
C GLY A 100 7.11 -2.72 -16.32
N CYS A 101 6.45 -3.66 -15.60
CA CYS A 101 7.17 -4.63 -14.78
C CYS A 101 7.74 -5.80 -15.61
N CYS A 102 7.15 -6.13 -16.76
CA CYS A 102 7.65 -7.20 -17.61
C CYS A 102 7.38 -6.93 -19.09
N SER A 103 8.00 -7.73 -19.97
CA SER A 103 7.66 -7.74 -21.38
C SER A 103 6.29 -8.39 -21.61
N VAL A 104 5.71 -8.21 -22.79
CA VAL A 104 4.44 -8.86 -23.18
C VAL A 104 4.61 -10.38 -23.21
N ASP A 105 5.77 -10.87 -23.64
CA ASP A 105 6.06 -12.29 -23.78
C ASP A 105 6.17 -12.97 -22.40
N ASP A 106 6.75 -12.29 -21.42
CA ASP A 106 6.89 -12.80 -20.05
C ASP A 106 5.57 -12.72 -19.24
N ALA A 107 4.65 -11.82 -19.62
CA ALA A 107 3.49 -11.48 -18.82
C ALA A 107 2.58 -12.69 -18.56
N ALA A 108 2.38 -13.56 -19.57
CA ALA A 108 1.48 -14.71 -19.45
C ALA A 108 1.96 -15.71 -18.38
N GLU A 109 3.25 -16.04 -18.38
CA GLU A 109 3.85 -16.98 -17.41
C GLU A 109 3.85 -16.39 -15.99
N LEU A 110 4.21 -15.12 -15.86
CA LEU A 110 4.20 -14.43 -14.56
C LEU A 110 2.80 -14.35 -13.96
N VAL A 111 1.79 -14.10 -14.78
CA VAL A 111 0.39 -14.06 -14.34
C VAL A 111 -0.11 -15.45 -13.94
N ASP A 112 0.20 -16.50 -14.69
CA ASP A 112 -0.15 -17.87 -14.29
C ASP A 112 0.49 -18.25 -12.96
N GLU A 113 1.78 -17.94 -12.77
CA GLU A 113 2.48 -18.21 -11.53
C GLU A 113 1.85 -17.42 -10.36
N LEU A 114 1.58 -16.13 -10.56
CA LEU A 114 0.95 -15.27 -9.56
C LEU A 114 -0.43 -15.81 -9.17
N LEU A 115 -1.27 -16.19 -10.13
CA LEU A 115 -2.61 -16.71 -9.86
C LEU A 115 -2.58 -18.07 -9.12
N ARG A 116 -1.59 -18.92 -9.41
CA ARG A 116 -1.42 -20.22 -8.74
C ARG A 116 -0.86 -20.10 -7.34
N ARG A 117 0.16 -19.25 -7.14
CA ARG A 117 1.00 -19.23 -5.93
C ARG A 117 0.78 -17.99 -5.06
N GLY A 118 0.16 -16.95 -5.58
CA GLY A 118 0.10 -15.62 -4.96
C GLY A 118 1.42 -14.85 -5.06
N ARG A 119 2.42 -15.41 -5.75
CA ARG A 119 3.76 -14.84 -5.94
C ARG A 119 4.39 -15.34 -7.25
N ALA A 120 5.12 -14.47 -7.93
CA ALA A 120 5.95 -14.76 -9.09
C ALA A 120 7.30 -14.02 -8.98
N ILE A 121 8.31 -14.49 -9.71
CA ILE A 121 9.60 -13.80 -9.82
C ILE A 121 9.80 -13.41 -11.28
N ALA A 122 9.89 -12.10 -11.54
CA ALA A 122 10.12 -11.60 -12.88
C ALA A 122 11.54 -11.92 -13.36
N PRO A 123 11.79 -12.04 -14.68
CA PRO A 123 13.13 -12.25 -15.22
C PRO A 123 14.16 -11.19 -14.78
N ALA A 124 13.70 -9.97 -14.52
CA ALA A 124 14.52 -8.88 -13.98
C ALA A 124 14.86 -9.03 -12.48
N GLY A 125 14.45 -10.13 -11.83
CA GLY A 125 14.79 -10.49 -10.45
C GLY A 125 13.88 -9.91 -9.36
N HIS A 126 12.92 -9.06 -9.70
CA HIS A 126 11.97 -8.52 -8.72
C HIS A 126 10.83 -9.51 -8.45
N VAL A 127 10.30 -9.42 -7.23
CA VAL A 127 9.19 -10.25 -6.77
C VAL A 127 7.87 -9.56 -7.08
N ILE A 128 6.92 -10.29 -7.65
CA ILE A 128 5.53 -9.84 -7.82
C ILE A 128 4.65 -10.67 -6.91
N ARG A 129 3.76 -10.05 -6.14
CA ARG A 129 2.89 -10.78 -5.21
C ARG A 129 1.53 -10.12 -5.01
N THR A 130 0.57 -10.95 -4.66
CA THR A 130 -0.78 -10.51 -4.35
C THR A 130 -0.94 -10.30 -2.85
N VAL A 131 -1.43 -9.13 -2.46
CA VAL A 131 -1.71 -8.81 -1.04
C VAL A 131 -3.16 -8.33 -0.92
N GLU A 132 -3.92 -8.95 -0.02
CA GLU A 132 -5.25 -8.47 0.32
C GLU A 132 -5.16 -7.60 1.57
N PHE A 133 -5.57 -6.33 1.47
CA PHE A 133 -5.72 -5.42 2.60
C PHE A 133 -7.18 -5.41 3.04
N GLY A 134 -7.47 -5.87 4.25
CA GLY A 134 -8.85 -6.03 4.66
C GLY A 134 -8.98 -6.84 5.93
N ASN A 135 -10.16 -6.79 6.54
CA ASN A 135 -10.46 -7.56 7.75
C ASN A 135 -11.15 -8.87 7.34
N PRO A 136 -10.40 -9.99 7.19
CA PRO A 136 -10.99 -11.25 6.76
C PRO A 136 -12.05 -11.72 7.76
N GLY A 137 -13.24 -12.10 7.27
CA GLY A 137 -14.24 -12.77 8.10
C GLY A 137 -13.68 -14.08 8.67
N ARG A 138 -14.16 -14.48 9.86
CA ARG A 138 -13.67 -15.65 10.64
C ARG A 138 -13.49 -16.95 9.84
N ASN A 139 -14.18 -17.13 8.72
CA ASN A 139 -14.16 -18.33 7.88
C ASN A 139 -13.33 -18.22 6.58
N SER A 140 -12.55 -17.14 6.39
CA SER A 140 -11.87 -16.85 5.11
C SER A 140 -10.34 -17.02 5.12
N TRP A 141 -9.77 -17.48 6.23
CA TRP A 141 -8.32 -17.73 6.35
C TRP A 141 -7.87 -18.96 5.57
N SER A 142 -7.80 -18.86 4.24
CA SER A 142 -7.01 -19.81 3.47
C SER A 142 -5.53 -19.48 3.70
N LYS A 143 -4.74 -20.43 4.20
CA LYS A 143 -3.28 -20.31 4.48
C LYS A 143 -2.41 -19.87 3.27
N ARG A 144 -3.00 -19.72 2.07
CA ARG A 144 -2.32 -19.35 0.82
C ARG A 144 -2.41 -17.87 0.47
N ARG A 145 -3.19 -17.06 1.19
CA ARG A 145 -3.35 -15.63 0.87
C ARG A 145 -2.55 -14.78 1.85
N HIS A 146 -1.75 -13.86 1.32
CA HIS A 146 -1.11 -12.81 2.10
C HIS A 146 -2.17 -11.75 2.41
N VAL A 147 -2.57 -11.66 3.69
CA VAL A 147 -3.56 -10.68 4.14
C VAL A 147 -2.91 -9.74 5.14
N VAL A 148 -3.13 -8.43 4.96
CA VAL A 148 -2.74 -7.40 5.93
C VAL A 148 -4.01 -6.72 6.45
N PRO A 149 -4.35 -6.90 7.74
CA PRO A 149 -5.55 -6.31 8.31
C PRO A 149 -5.56 -4.78 8.28
N LEU A 150 -6.73 -4.16 8.06
CA LEU A 150 -6.83 -2.68 7.99
C LEU A 150 -6.65 -2.03 9.36
N ASP A 151 -7.00 -2.72 10.45
CA ASP A 151 -6.71 -2.28 11.81
C ASP A 151 -5.20 -2.26 12.09
N HIS A 152 -4.45 -3.27 11.61
CA HIS A 152 -2.99 -3.27 11.63
C HIS A 152 -2.41 -2.09 10.85
N VAL A 153 -2.89 -1.85 9.62
CA VAL A 153 -2.47 -0.72 8.79
C VAL A 153 -2.65 0.62 9.54
N ALA A 154 -3.84 0.84 10.10
CA ALA A 154 -4.13 2.07 10.84
C ALA A 154 -3.25 2.21 12.09
N ALA A 155 -3.07 1.12 12.85
CA ALA A 155 -2.24 1.10 14.04
C ALA A 155 -0.77 1.39 13.71
N TYR A 156 -0.25 0.81 12.64
CA TYR A 156 1.12 1.04 12.18
C TYR A 156 1.34 2.51 11.82
N LEU A 157 0.46 3.12 11.02
CA LEU A 157 0.57 4.53 10.64
C LEU A 157 0.54 5.46 11.86
N GLN A 158 -0.37 5.22 12.80
CA GLN A 158 -0.43 6.00 14.05
C GLN A 158 0.84 5.84 14.88
N GLN A 159 1.36 4.61 15.02
CA GLN A 159 2.59 4.35 15.74
C GLN A 159 3.81 4.97 15.07
N HIS A 160 3.86 4.94 13.73
CA HIS A 160 4.93 5.55 12.95
C HIS A 160 4.98 7.07 13.17
N LEU A 161 3.82 7.75 13.11
CA LEU A 161 3.71 9.19 13.39
C LEU A 161 4.14 9.54 14.82
N ARG A 162 3.77 8.71 15.81
CA ARG A 162 4.15 8.91 17.22
C ARG A 162 5.66 8.75 17.44
N SER A 163 6.25 7.73 16.84
CA SER A 163 7.66 7.39 16.99
C SER A 163 8.56 8.45 16.35
N HIS A 164 8.10 9.09 15.27
CA HIS A 164 8.84 10.11 14.52
C HIS A 164 8.32 11.54 14.75
N TRP A 165 7.62 11.78 15.87
CA TRP A 165 6.94 13.06 16.13
C TRP A 165 7.84 14.29 16.05
N SER A 166 9.09 14.16 16.51
CA SER A 166 10.10 15.23 16.47
C SER A 166 10.37 15.75 15.06
N VAL A 167 10.20 14.89 14.05
CA VAL A 167 10.39 15.21 12.63
C VAL A 167 9.06 15.54 11.97
N VAL A 168 8.05 14.67 12.12
CA VAL A 168 6.80 14.76 11.36
C VAL A 168 5.82 15.80 11.94
N GLY A 169 5.89 16.09 13.23
CA GLY A 169 4.98 17.04 13.91
C GLY A 169 5.00 18.45 13.31
N ARG A 170 6.12 18.84 12.68
CA ARG A 170 6.32 20.14 12.03
C ARG A 170 6.21 20.09 10.50
N ALA A 171 6.08 18.90 9.91
CA ALA A 171 6.02 18.74 8.46
C ALA A 171 4.65 19.20 7.91
N GLN A 172 4.67 19.79 6.71
CA GLN A 172 3.48 19.93 5.89
C GLN A 172 3.28 18.62 5.11
N VAL A 173 2.32 17.82 5.57
CA VAL A 173 1.97 16.57 4.93
C VAL A 173 0.90 16.85 3.88
N LYS A 174 1.20 16.56 2.61
CA LYS A 174 0.28 16.75 1.47
C LYS A 174 -0.61 15.52 1.21
N ASP A 175 -0.34 14.41 1.88
CA ASP A 175 -1.16 13.21 1.82
C ASP A 175 -2.34 13.35 2.79
N ASP A 176 -3.57 13.25 2.28
CA ASP A 176 -4.78 13.58 3.04
C ASP A 176 -4.97 12.68 4.28
N VAL A 177 -4.66 11.38 4.16
CA VAL A 177 -4.80 10.43 5.28
C VAL A 177 -3.77 10.71 6.34
N LEU A 178 -2.50 10.83 5.95
CA LEU A 178 -1.44 11.16 6.90
C LEU A 178 -1.67 12.55 7.53
N GLY A 179 -2.18 13.51 6.76
CA GLY A 179 -2.58 14.83 7.23
C GLY A 179 -3.64 14.76 8.32
N LEU A 180 -4.71 13.99 8.10
CA LEU A 180 -5.76 13.76 9.10
C LEU A 180 -5.21 13.07 10.36
N LEU A 181 -4.44 11.99 10.21
CA LEU A 181 -3.84 11.29 11.35
C LEU A 181 -2.89 12.19 12.16
N LEU A 182 -2.12 13.04 11.47
CA LEU A 182 -1.27 14.03 12.11
C LEU A 182 -2.08 15.06 12.90
N LEU A 183 -3.20 15.55 12.34
CA LEU A 183 -4.10 16.49 13.03
C LEU A 183 -4.70 15.88 14.29
N LEU A 184 -5.14 14.62 14.23
CA LEU A 184 -5.66 13.90 15.40
C LEU A 184 -4.60 13.75 16.50
N GLU A 185 -3.36 13.43 16.13
CA GLU A 185 -2.25 13.31 17.07
C GLU A 185 -1.83 14.67 17.66
N LYS A 186 -1.86 15.76 16.87
CA LYS A 186 -1.66 17.15 17.37
C LYS A 186 -2.70 17.52 18.42
N SER A 187 -3.97 17.25 18.12
CA SER A 187 -5.09 17.52 19.03
C SER A 187 -4.94 16.76 20.35
N ARG A 188 -4.62 15.46 20.27
CA ARG A 188 -4.38 14.59 21.43
C ARG A 188 -3.27 15.14 22.34
N ARG A 189 -2.14 15.56 21.77
CA ARG A 189 -1.01 16.13 22.53
C ARG A 189 -1.31 17.50 23.12
N ALA A 190 -2.01 18.37 22.38
CA ALA A 190 -2.44 19.67 22.90
C ALA A 190 -3.35 19.52 24.12
N ARG A 191 -4.24 18.51 24.12
CA ARG A 191 -5.06 18.17 25.28
C ARG A 191 -4.21 17.68 26.46
N GLN A 192 -3.26 16.78 26.24
CA GLN A 192 -2.35 16.29 27.28
C GLN A 192 -1.52 17.42 27.92
N ASN A 193 -1.03 18.37 27.12
CA ASN A 193 -0.27 19.52 27.64
C ASN A 193 -1.13 20.42 28.53
N ARG A 194 -2.41 20.64 28.15
CA ARG A 194 -3.37 21.38 28.98
C ARG A 194 -3.66 20.67 30.30
N GLU A 195 -3.82 19.34 30.27
CA GLU A 195 -4.10 18.52 31.46
C GLU A 195 -2.87 18.40 32.39
N SER A 196 -1.65 18.49 31.83
CA SER A 196 -0.39 18.33 32.59
C SER A 196 0.16 19.65 33.14
N GLY A 197 -0.46 20.80 32.84
CA GLY A 197 0.01 22.12 33.27
C GLY A 197 1.35 22.57 32.65
N VAL A 198 1.86 21.85 31.64
CA VAL A 198 3.11 22.18 30.95
C VAL A 198 2.79 23.19 29.85
N SER A 199 3.26 24.42 30.00
CA SER A 199 3.23 25.43 28.95
C SER A 199 4.15 25.00 27.80
N ASP A 200 3.61 25.04 26.58
CA ASP A 200 4.35 24.75 25.36
C ASP A 200 5.48 25.80 25.17
N PRO A 201 6.78 25.44 25.17
CA PRO A 201 7.84 26.41 24.94
C PRO A 201 7.92 26.88 23.48
N LEU A 202 7.09 26.34 22.57
CA LEU A 202 7.17 26.62 21.13
C LEU A 202 6.05 27.53 20.59
N GLY A 203 5.25 28.11 21.47
CA GLY A 203 4.28 29.16 21.14
C GLY A 203 4.91 30.56 20.99
N ALA A 204 5.98 30.71 20.21
CA ALA A 204 6.50 32.04 19.88
C ALA A 204 7.09 32.11 18.46
N ARG A 205 6.39 32.91 17.65
CA ARG A 205 6.82 33.58 16.41
C ARG A 205 6.67 32.83 15.09
N SER A 206 5.57 33.15 14.41
CA SER A 206 5.63 33.73 13.07
C SER A 206 4.43 34.67 12.88
N ARG A 207 4.72 35.98 12.88
CA ARG A 207 3.91 36.97 12.16
C ARG A 207 4.27 36.87 10.69
#